data_AF-A0A846SWA8-F1
#
_entry.id   AF-A0A846SWA8-F1
#
_cell.length_a   1.000
_cell.length_b   1.000
_cell.length_c   1.000
_cell.angle_alpha   90.00
_cell.angle_beta   90.00
_cell.angle_gamma   90.00
#
_symmetry.space_group_name_H-M   'P 1'
#
loop_
_entity.id
_entity.type
_entity.pdbx_description
1 polymer ?
#
loop_
_entity_poly.entity_id
_entity_poly.type
_entity_poly.pdbx_seq_one_letter_code
_entity_poly.pdbx_strand_id
1 'polypeptide(L)'
;IGLPDPGLFYCSRRRGVLFFRCATWLGLEVIIAGKSHITHPKSDRYVARFLGCTLICLRLPPWKRYYDTRNRLLIAKKYYGFRWVTQTIPGSFVRLFAALGHEPRKRAQLWAFCAGFIDGLLGLKGQRHRFWRIPF
;
A
#
# COMPACT_ATOMS: atom_id res chain seq x y z
N ILE A 1 -6.53 20.79 9.15
CA ILE A 1 -6.10 19.54 8.46
C ILE A 1 -6.82 18.30 9.00
N GLY A 2 -7.32 18.29 10.24
CA GLY A 2 -8.02 17.12 10.80
C GLY A 2 -7.07 15.94 11.07
N LEU A 3 -7.56 14.92 11.80
CA LEU A 3 -6.78 13.71 12.04
C LEU A 3 -6.79 12.81 10.78
N PRO A 4 -5.66 12.13 10.47
CA PRO A 4 -5.63 11.19 9.35
C PRO A 4 -6.64 10.05 9.58
N ASP A 5 -7.45 9.77 8.55
CA ASP A 5 -8.55 8.78 8.52
C ASP A 5 -8.19 7.52 9.34
N PRO A 6 -8.83 7.28 10.51
CA PRO A 6 -8.43 6.21 11.44
C PRO A 6 -8.64 4.81 10.85
N GLY A 7 -9.51 4.70 9.84
CA GLY A 7 -9.77 3.46 9.11
C GLY A 7 -8.65 3.00 8.18
N LEU A 8 -7.68 3.88 7.84
CA LEU A 8 -6.44 3.49 7.15
C LEU A 8 -5.43 2.94 8.16
N PHE A 9 -5.67 1.72 8.60
CA PHE A 9 -4.80 1.04 9.56
C PHE A 9 -3.45 0.66 8.93
N TYR A 10 -2.37 0.86 9.71
CA TYR A 10 -0.95 0.54 9.48
C TYR A 10 -0.44 0.52 8.04
N CYS A 11 0.59 1.32 7.81
CA CYS A 11 1.30 1.44 6.54
C CYS A 11 0.45 1.96 5.39
N SER A 12 0.68 3.23 5.12
CA SER A 12 1.18 3.54 3.80
C SER A 12 2.14 4.70 3.93
N ARG A 13 3.29 4.65 3.24
CA ARG A 13 4.00 5.87 2.81
C ARG A 13 3.00 6.88 2.21
N ARG A 14 1.89 6.37 1.65
CA ARG A 14 0.72 7.13 1.19
C ARG A 14 -0.11 7.84 2.26
N ARG A 15 -0.12 7.42 3.53
CA ARG A 15 -0.83 8.14 4.62
C ARG A 15 -0.16 9.49 4.87
N GLY A 16 1.17 9.51 4.87
CA GLY A 16 1.96 10.74 4.86
C GLY A 16 1.76 11.56 3.58
N VAL A 17 1.81 10.93 2.40
CA VAL A 17 1.56 11.63 1.12
C VAL A 17 0.17 12.27 1.07
N LEU A 18 -0.86 11.59 1.59
CA LEU A 18 -2.22 12.12 1.64
C LEU A 18 -2.33 13.31 2.59
N PHE A 19 -1.70 13.22 3.75
CA PHE A 19 -1.66 14.32 4.71
C PHE A 19 -0.97 15.55 4.10
N PHE A 20 0.21 15.37 3.48
CA PHE A 20 0.90 16.45 2.78
C PHE A 20 0.08 16.99 1.62
N ARG A 21 -0.54 16.14 0.82
CA ARG A 21 -1.41 16.57 -0.28
C ARG A 21 -2.60 17.37 0.23
N CYS A 22 -3.25 16.96 1.32
CA CYS A 22 -4.31 17.73 1.95
C CYS A 22 -3.80 19.06 2.53
N ALA A 23 -2.60 19.09 3.11
CA ALA A 23 -1.98 20.32 3.60
C ALA A 23 -1.71 21.29 2.45
N THR A 24 -1.17 20.83 1.32
CA THR A 24 -0.95 21.66 0.12
C THR A 24 -2.27 22.18 -0.47
N TRP A 25 -3.32 21.35 -0.50
CA TRP A 25 -4.66 21.79 -0.94
C TRP A 25 -5.27 22.87 -0.03
N LEU A 26 -4.84 22.93 1.23
CA LEU A 26 -5.21 23.97 2.20
C LEU A 26 -4.24 25.18 2.16
N GLY A 27 -3.32 25.23 1.18
CA GLY A 27 -2.34 26.31 1.05
C GLY A 27 -1.20 26.27 2.08
N LEU A 28 -1.01 25.16 2.79
CA LEU A 28 0.04 25.02 3.78
C LEU A 28 1.35 24.57 3.15
N GLU A 29 2.44 25.23 3.53
CA GLU A 29 3.79 24.90 3.08
C GLU A 29 4.34 23.68 3.83
N VAL A 30 4.96 22.77 3.08
CA VAL A 30 5.59 21.57 3.63
C VAL A 30 7.09 21.69 3.43
N ILE A 31 7.82 21.87 4.52
CA ILE A 31 9.27 22.03 4.50
C ILE A 31 9.92 20.75 5.03
N ILE A 32 10.93 20.23 4.31
CA ILE A 32 11.76 19.13 4.76
C ILE A 32 13.05 19.71 5.35
N ALA A 33 13.23 19.61 6.66
CA ALA A 33 14.42 20.10 7.35
C ALA A 33 15.61 19.16 7.14
N GLY A 34 16.40 19.39 6.09
CA GLY A 34 17.49 18.49 5.67
C GLY A 34 18.58 18.22 6.71
N LYS A 35 18.79 19.13 7.68
CA LYS A 35 19.75 18.95 8.78
C LYS A 35 19.19 18.16 9.97
N SER A 36 17.87 18.03 10.08
CA SER A 36 17.22 17.22 11.11
C SER A 36 16.97 15.82 10.56
N HIS A 37 17.74 14.84 11.03
CA HIS A 37 17.65 13.46 10.56
C HIS A 37 17.39 12.51 11.73
N ILE A 38 16.49 11.56 11.51
CA ILE A 38 16.25 10.44 12.42
C ILE A 38 16.62 9.18 11.65
N THR A 39 17.55 8.40 12.20
CA THR A 39 18.01 7.16 11.58
C THR A 39 16.90 6.12 11.68
N HIS A 40 16.34 5.70 10.54
CA HIS A 40 15.34 4.65 10.47
C HIS A 40 15.89 3.46 9.67
N PRO A 41 15.67 2.21 10.11
CA PRO A 41 16.11 1.03 9.36
C PRO A 41 15.58 1.07 7.94
N LYS A 42 16.46 0.85 6.95
CA LYS A 42 16.07 0.82 5.55
C LYS A 42 15.16 -0.40 5.32
N SER A 43 14.08 -0.17 4.59
CA SER A 43 13.19 -1.24 4.14
C SER A 43 13.93 -2.20 3.21
N ASP A 44 13.78 -3.51 3.42
CA ASP A 44 14.31 -4.53 2.51
C ASP A 44 13.60 -4.47 1.14
N ARG A 45 14.38 -4.48 0.06
CA ARG A 45 13.93 -4.26 -1.32
C ARG A 45 14.50 -5.33 -2.23
N TYR A 46 13.69 -5.79 -3.17
CA TYR A 46 14.13 -6.65 -4.25
C TYR A 46 13.74 -6.06 -5.59
N VAL A 47 14.54 -6.36 -6.61
CA VAL A 47 14.30 -5.92 -7.97
C VAL A 47 13.61 -7.06 -8.73
N ALA A 48 12.35 -6.84 -9.11
CA ALA A 48 11.62 -7.77 -9.97
C ALA A 48 11.69 -7.27 -11.42
N ARG A 49 12.12 -8.13 -12.34
CA ARG A 49 12.08 -7.86 -13.78
C ARG A 49 10.83 -8.54 -14.34
N PHE A 50 9.93 -7.76 -14.93
CA PHE A 50 8.71 -8.27 -15.55
C PHE A 50 8.52 -7.59 -16.90
N LEU A 51 8.47 -8.37 -17.99
CA LEU A 51 8.27 -7.90 -19.37
C LEU A 51 9.15 -6.70 -19.74
N GLY A 52 10.46 -6.80 -19.53
CA GLY A 52 11.42 -5.72 -19.83
C GLY A 52 11.37 -4.52 -18.87
N CYS A 53 10.38 -4.43 -17.99
CA CYS A 53 10.29 -3.40 -16.96
C CYS A 53 10.99 -3.84 -15.68
N THR A 54 11.77 -2.95 -15.08
CA THR A 54 12.40 -3.16 -13.78
C THR A 54 11.56 -2.51 -12.68
N LEU A 55 11.00 -3.32 -11.79
CA LEU A 55 10.17 -2.87 -10.68
C LEU A 55 10.92 -3.07 -9.36
N ILE A 56 11.09 -1.98 -8.62
CA ILE A 56 11.60 -2.03 -7.25
C ILE A 56 10.43 -2.39 -6.33
N CYS A 57 10.46 -3.61 -5.82
CA CYS A 57 9.48 -4.14 -4.88
C CYS A 57 10.05 -4.17 -3.46
N LEU A 58 9.17 -4.01 -2.48
CA LEU A 58 9.53 -4.07 -1.07
C LEU A 58 9.21 -5.47 -0.56
N ARG A 59 10.13 -6.07 0.20
CA ARG A 59 9.86 -7.35 0.85
C ARG A 59 8.90 -7.10 2.01
N LEU A 60 7.67 -7.57 1.89
CA LEU A 60 6.62 -7.31 2.89
C LEU A 60 6.02 -8.62 3.42
N PRO A 61 5.82 -8.75 4.74
CA PRO A 61 5.10 -9.89 5.30
C PRO A 61 3.63 -9.90 4.84
N PRO A 62 2.95 -11.07 4.86
CA PRO A 62 1.60 -11.23 4.30
C PRO A 62 0.57 -10.25 4.88
N TRP A 63 0.52 -10.06 6.19
CA TRP A 63 -0.41 -9.11 6.82
C TRP A 63 -0.22 -7.68 6.31
N LYS A 64 1.03 -7.25 6.07
CA LYS A 64 1.35 -5.90 5.60
C LYS A 64 0.97 -5.72 4.14
N ARG A 65 1.02 -6.81 3.35
CA ARG A 65 0.53 -6.83 1.97
C ARG A 65 -0.97 -6.67 1.88
N TYR A 66 -1.72 -7.33 2.76
CA TYR A 66 -3.17 -7.16 2.87
C TYR A 66 -3.53 -5.67 3.04
N TYR A 67 -2.87 -4.97 3.96
CA TYR A 67 -3.09 -3.54 4.18
C TYR A 67 -2.64 -2.66 3.02
N ASP A 68 -1.50 -2.96 2.38
CA ASP A 68 -1.03 -2.19 1.23
C ASP A 68 -2.01 -2.26 0.05
N THR A 69 -2.47 -3.47 -0.32
CA THR A 69 -3.44 -3.69 -1.39
C THR A 69 -4.77 -2.99 -1.08
N ARG A 70 -5.31 -3.21 0.12
CA ARG A 70 -6.59 -2.61 0.54
C ARG A 70 -6.52 -1.09 0.56
N ASN A 71 -5.53 -0.52 1.23
CA ASN A 71 -5.38 0.93 1.36
C ASN A 71 -5.15 1.57 -0.01
N ARG A 72 -4.41 0.91 -0.91
CA ARG A 72 -4.22 1.39 -2.28
C ARG A 72 -5.54 1.48 -3.06
N LEU A 73 -6.40 0.46 -2.95
CA LEU A 73 -7.73 0.45 -3.59
C LEU A 73 -8.63 1.55 -3.01
N LEU A 74 -8.69 1.68 -1.68
CA LEU A 74 -9.49 2.71 -1.02
C LEU A 74 -9.06 4.13 -1.43
N ILE A 75 -7.74 4.39 -1.48
CA ILE A 75 -7.19 5.67 -1.92
C ILE A 75 -7.49 5.89 -3.41
N ALA A 76 -7.30 4.87 -4.24
CA ALA A 76 -7.54 5.00 -5.67
C ALA A 76 -9.02 5.29 -5.97
N LYS A 77 -9.95 4.63 -5.27
CA LYS A 77 -11.38 4.89 -5.34
C LYS A 77 -11.73 6.33 -4.90
N LYS A 78 -11.08 6.84 -3.84
CA LYS A 78 -11.33 8.19 -3.31
C LYS A 78 -10.75 9.33 -4.16
N TYR A 79 -9.57 9.14 -4.76
CA TYR A 79 -8.82 10.23 -5.40
C TYR A 79 -8.63 10.12 -6.91
N TYR A 80 -8.76 8.92 -7.49
CA TYR A 80 -8.43 8.68 -8.90
C TYR A 80 -9.64 8.35 -9.79
N GLY A 81 -10.86 8.28 -9.22
CA GLY A 81 -12.08 7.97 -9.99
C GLY A 81 -11.90 6.71 -10.83
N PHE A 82 -12.47 6.66 -12.05
CA PHE A 82 -12.43 5.50 -12.96
C PHE A 82 -11.02 4.99 -13.32
N ARG A 83 -9.98 5.85 -13.26
CA ARG A 83 -8.58 5.47 -13.54
C ARG A 83 -8.03 4.44 -12.56
N TRP A 84 -8.69 4.23 -11.41
CA TRP A 84 -8.31 3.16 -10.51
C TRP A 84 -8.47 1.76 -11.13
N VAL A 85 -9.50 1.54 -11.95
CA VAL A 85 -9.76 0.23 -12.60
C VAL A 85 -8.68 -0.07 -13.63
N THR A 86 -8.34 0.91 -14.47
CA THR A 86 -7.44 0.71 -15.60
C THR A 86 -5.96 0.76 -15.24
N GLN A 87 -5.58 1.46 -14.16
CA GLN A 87 -4.16 1.62 -13.80
C GLN A 87 -3.81 0.98 -12.45
N THR A 88 -4.70 1.06 -11.46
CA THR A 88 -4.37 0.61 -10.10
C THR A 88 -4.54 -0.90 -9.96
N ILE A 89 -5.57 -1.49 -10.57
CA ILE A 89 -5.80 -2.94 -10.57
C ILE A 89 -4.65 -3.69 -11.27
N PRO A 90 -4.34 -3.43 -12.57
CA PRO A 90 -3.26 -4.14 -13.25
C PRO A 90 -1.90 -3.90 -12.59
N GLY A 91 -1.63 -2.68 -12.12
CA GLY A 91 -0.40 -2.38 -11.36
C GLY A 91 -0.31 -3.07 -9.99
N SER A 92 -1.42 -3.56 -9.44
CA SER A 92 -1.44 -4.37 -8.22
C SER A 92 -1.23 -5.86 -8.55
N PHE A 93 -1.78 -6.35 -9.65
CA PHE A 93 -1.52 -7.71 -10.15
C PHE A 93 -0.05 -7.91 -10.55
N VAL A 94 0.57 -6.95 -11.25
CA VAL A 94 2.01 -7.06 -11.59
C VAL A 94 2.86 -7.18 -10.32
N ARG A 95 2.53 -6.44 -9.25
CA ARG A 95 3.20 -6.57 -7.95
C ARG A 95 2.94 -7.92 -7.27
N LEU A 96 1.74 -8.47 -7.42
CA LEU A 96 1.42 -9.81 -6.91
C LEU A 96 2.26 -10.87 -7.63
N PHE A 97 2.36 -10.83 -8.95
CA PHE A 97 3.18 -11.76 -9.72
C PHE A 97 4.66 -11.63 -9.34
N ALA A 98 5.18 -10.41 -9.19
CA ALA A 98 6.53 -10.16 -8.69
C ALA A 98 6.75 -10.74 -7.28
N ALA A 99 5.77 -10.58 -6.39
CA ALA A 99 5.80 -11.16 -5.05
C ALA A 99 5.78 -12.69 -5.05
N LEU A 100 4.96 -13.32 -5.89
CA LEU A 100 4.89 -14.78 -6.02
C LEU A 100 6.19 -15.38 -6.57
N GLY A 101 6.92 -14.63 -7.40
CA GLY A 101 8.19 -15.05 -7.96
C GLY A 101 9.37 -14.95 -6.99
N HIS A 102 9.38 -13.96 -6.08
CA HIS A 102 10.57 -13.65 -5.27
C HIS A 102 10.39 -13.86 -3.76
N GLU A 103 9.15 -13.92 -3.24
CA GLU A 103 8.93 -14.05 -1.80
C GLU A 103 8.56 -15.48 -1.35
N PRO A 104 9.05 -15.89 -0.16
CA PRO A 104 8.62 -17.13 0.46
C PRO A 104 7.17 -17.04 0.94
N ARG A 105 6.49 -18.19 1.10
CA ARG A 105 5.06 -18.30 1.51
C ARG A 105 4.07 -17.74 0.48
N LYS A 106 4.24 -18.14 -0.79
CA LYS A 106 3.42 -17.76 -1.96
C LYS A 106 1.91 -17.83 -1.71
N ARG A 107 1.42 -18.91 -1.08
CA ARG A 107 0.00 -19.10 -0.76
C ARG A 107 -0.53 -18.05 0.22
N ALA A 108 0.23 -17.75 1.27
CA ALA A 108 -0.15 -16.72 2.25
C ALA A 108 -0.13 -15.32 1.63
N GLN A 109 0.80 -15.05 0.72
CA GLN A 109 0.87 -13.78 -0.01
C GLN A 109 -0.31 -13.61 -0.98
N LEU A 110 -0.68 -14.68 -1.69
CA LEU A 110 -1.86 -14.68 -2.56
C LEU A 110 -3.14 -14.49 -1.75
N TRP A 111 -3.29 -15.22 -0.65
CA TRP A 111 -4.45 -15.09 0.23
C TRP A 111 -4.58 -13.68 0.81
N ALA A 112 -3.47 -13.12 1.32
CA ALA A 112 -3.46 -11.76 1.84
C ALA A 112 -3.80 -10.71 0.76
N PHE A 113 -3.35 -10.92 -0.47
CA PHE A 113 -3.72 -10.07 -1.60
C PHE A 113 -5.22 -10.18 -1.90
N CYS A 114 -5.77 -11.39 -2.05
CA CYS A 114 -7.19 -11.59 -2.35
C CYS A 114 -8.09 -11.00 -1.26
N ALA A 115 -7.78 -11.28 0.02
CA ALA A 115 -8.51 -10.71 1.15
C ALA A 115 -8.46 -9.18 1.17
N GLY A 116 -7.29 -8.59 0.90
CA GLY A 116 -7.12 -7.14 0.84
C GLY A 116 -7.81 -6.50 -0.37
N PHE A 117 -7.88 -7.23 -1.48
CA PHE A 117 -8.55 -6.81 -2.71
C PHE A 117 -10.07 -6.79 -2.52
N ILE A 118 -10.64 -7.84 -1.94
CA ILE A 118 -12.07 -7.94 -1.61
C ILE A 118 -12.47 -6.86 -0.61
N ASP A 119 -11.74 -6.73 0.50
CA ASP A 119 -12.04 -5.69 1.50
C ASP A 119 -11.87 -4.27 0.92
N GLY A 120 -10.91 -4.08 0.00
CA GLY A 120 -10.70 -2.81 -0.69
C GLY A 120 -11.84 -2.46 -1.66
N LEU A 121 -12.38 -3.45 -2.37
CA LEU A 121 -13.55 -3.30 -3.25
C LEU A 121 -14.81 -2.95 -2.46
N LEU A 122 -15.05 -3.69 -1.37
CA LEU A 122 -16.19 -3.51 -0.47
C LEU A 122 -16.10 -2.24 0.39
N GLY A 123 -14.98 -1.51 0.33
CA GLY A 123 -14.80 -0.28 1.09
C GLY A 123 -14.59 -0.49 2.60
N LEU A 124 -14.26 -1.72 3.01
CA LEU A 124 -14.18 -2.12 4.41
C LEU A 124 -12.88 -1.62 5.04
N LYS A 125 -13.02 -0.82 6.10
CA LYS A 125 -11.90 -0.22 6.86
C LYS A 125 -11.66 -0.99 8.17
N GLY A 126 -10.55 -0.68 8.86
CA GLY A 126 -10.24 -1.22 10.20
C GLY A 126 -9.29 -2.42 10.25
N GLN A 127 -9.21 -3.11 11.39
CA GLN A 127 -8.36 -4.30 11.58
C GLN A 127 -9.11 -5.60 11.27
N ARG A 128 -9.17 -5.98 9.99
CA ARG A 128 -9.86 -7.23 9.56
C ARG A 128 -8.92 -8.38 9.21
N HIS A 129 -7.61 -8.21 9.37
CA HIS A 129 -6.65 -9.30 9.12
C HIS A 129 -6.91 -10.54 10.02
N ARG A 130 -7.45 -10.34 11.24
CA ARG A 130 -7.89 -11.42 12.15
C ARG A 130 -9.05 -12.23 11.58
N PHE A 131 -10.01 -11.57 10.95
CA PHE A 131 -11.16 -12.23 10.31
C PHE A 131 -10.69 -13.18 9.19
N TRP A 132 -9.72 -12.72 8.39
CA TRP A 132 -9.14 -13.49 7.30
C TRP A 132 -8.07 -14.50 7.72
N ARG A 133 -7.84 -14.67 9.04
CA ARG A 133 -6.82 -15.55 9.63
C ARG A 133 -5.42 -15.36 9.02
N ILE A 134 -5.08 -14.11 8.68
CA ILE A 134 -3.76 -13.79 8.11
C ILE A 134 -2.76 -13.67 9.27
N PRO A 135 -1.69 -14.49 9.30
CA PRO A 135 -0.70 -14.45 10.37
C PRO A 135 0.10 -13.15 10.35
N PHE A 136 0.39 -12.63 11.54
CA PHE A 136 1.29 -11.50 11.77
C PHE A 136 2.77 -11.88 11.53
#